data_AF-A0A550H4R1-F1
#
_entry.id   AF-A0A550H4R1-F1
#
_cell.length_a   1.000
_cell.length_b   1.000
_cell.length_c   1.000
_cell.angle_alpha   90.00
_cell.angle_beta   90.00
_cell.angle_gamma   90.00
#
_symmetry.space_group_name_H-M   'P 1'
#
loop_
_entity.id
_entity.type
_entity.pdbx_description
1 polymer ?
#
loop_
_entity_poly.entity_id
_entity_poly.type
_entity_poly.pdbx_seq_one_letter_code
_entity_poly.pdbx_strand_id
1 'polypeptide(L)'
;MEKTEVVITLHKPDASEMLFFFLCGVIISTPLTLFVYKYTDSLLVGLNSSTITLISRAVFAPFIEEFSKVYPLFYRHGETQRSLFNLAILVGLGFGLVELLTYVSVLNVPIIYRLSGLFFHPASAAVTAYGIATKQPIPFYLIAVFLHFVNNYLALVLTDLTIQLLCSIFVASITVFTFWQLRNRTKEKIVI
;
A
#
# COMPACT_ATOMS: atom_id res chain seq x y z
N MET A 1 45.85 -21.16 14.91
CA MET A 1 45.13 -20.28 13.98
C MET A 1 44.20 -19.42 14.81
N GLU A 2 44.48 -18.11 14.92
CA GLU A 2 43.49 -17.18 15.46
C GLU A 2 42.27 -17.17 14.55
N LYS A 3 41.08 -17.34 15.13
CA LYS A 3 39.83 -17.18 14.40
C LYS A 3 39.73 -15.71 14.00
N THR A 4 39.85 -15.43 12.71
CA THR A 4 39.54 -14.11 12.17
C THR A 4 38.03 -13.89 12.34
N GLU A 5 37.64 -13.05 13.30
CA GLU A 5 36.24 -12.68 13.46
C GLU A 5 35.83 -11.79 12.29
N VAL A 6 34.96 -12.33 11.41
CA VAL A 6 34.36 -11.56 10.32
C VAL A 6 33.07 -10.94 10.84
N VAL A 7 33.06 -9.62 11.03
CA VAL A 7 31.85 -8.87 11.40
C VAL A 7 31.12 -8.46 10.12
N ILE A 8 29.95 -9.06 9.87
CA ILE A 8 29.05 -8.64 8.78
C ILE A 8 28.20 -7.48 9.31
N THR A 9 28.39 -6.29 8.75
CA THR A 9 27.57 -5.12 9.08
C THR A 9 26.17 -5.29 8.51
N LEU A 10 25.15 -5.03 9.33
CA LEU A 10 23.77 -4.99 8.87
C LEU A 10 23.59 -3.78 7.94
N HIS A 11 23.09 -4.03 6.74
CA HIS A 11 22.74 -2.95 5.82
C HIS A 11 21.58 -2.12 6.40
N LYS A 12 21.70 -0.80 6.27
CA LYS A 12 20.68 0.18 6.66
C LYS A 12 20.46 1.11 5.47
N PRO A 13 19.20 1.30 5.04
CA PRO A 13 18.92 2.17 3.92
C PRO A 13 19.41 3.59 4.18
N ASP A 14 20.16 4.14 3.23
CA ASP A 14 20.57 5.53 3.26
C ASP A 14 19.47 6.45 2.71
N ALA A 15 19.72 7.77 2.71
CA ALA A 15 18.74 8.75 2.21
C ALA A 15 18.43 8.57 0.71
N SER A 16 19.40 8.09 -0.08
CA SER A 16 19.22 7.85 -1.51
C SER A 16 18.31 6.65 -1.76
N GLU A 17 18.48 5.57 -0.99
CA GLU A 17 17.58 4.42 -1.02
C GLU A 17 16.19 4.77 -0.52
N MET A 18 16.08 5.53 0.57
CA MET A 18 14.80 6.03 1.06
C MET A 18 14.05 6.84 -0.02
N LEU A 19 14.76 7.75 -0.70
CA LEU A 19 14.21 8.52 -1.81
C LEU A 19 13.80 7.61 -2.98
N PHE A 20 14.63 6.62 -3.33
CA PHE A 20 14.32 5.66 -4.38
C PHE A 20 13.00 4.91 -4.12
N PHE A 21 12.77 4.43 -2.90
CA PHE A 21 11.53 3.73 -2.56
C PHE A 21 10.31 4.66 -2.53
N PHE A 22 10.48 5.89 -2.05
CA PHE A 22 9.44 6.91 -2.18
C PHE A 22 9.06 7.15 -3.65
N LEU A 23 10.06 7.33 -4.52
CA LEU A 23 9.84 7.54 -5.97
C LEU A 23 9.23 6.32 -6.67
N CYS A 24 9.56 5.09 -6.26
CA CYS A 24 8.87 3.89 -6.73
C CYS A 24 7.36 4.01 -6.50
N GLY A 25 6.95 4.45 -5.31
CA GLY A 25 5.54 4.68 -4.98
C GLY A 25 4.89 5.72 -5.88
N VAL A 26 5.57 6.85 -6.09
CA VAL A 26 5.12 7.94 -6.96
C VAL A 26 4.89 7.44 -8.39
N ILE A 27 5.84 6.69 -8.95
CA ILE A 27 5.81 6.24 -10.34
C ILE A 27 4.75 5.15 -10.55
N ILE A 28 4.66 4.20 -9.61
CA ILE A 28 3.78 3.03 -9.73
C ILE A 28 2.30 3.37 -9.47
N SER A 29 2.00 4.44 -8.73
CA SER A 29 0.66 4.75 -8.22
C SER A 29 -0.43 4.95 -9.28
N THR A 30 -0.86 6.18 -9.50
CA THR A 30 -2.05 6.50 -10.28
C THR A 30 -2.00 5.99 -11.73
N PRO A 31 -0.85 5.96 -12.43
CA PRO A 31 -0.78 5.39 -13.78
C PRO A 31 -1.22 3.93 -13.83
N LEU A 32 -0.83 3.11 -12.85
CA LEU A 32 -1.22 1.70 -12.81
C LEU A 32 -2.70 1.55 -12.47
N THR A 33 -3.18 2.30 -11.48
CA THR A 33 -4.61 2.31 -11.08
C THR A 33 -5.51 2.68 -12.26
N LEU A 34 -5.21 3.77 -12.98
CA LEU A 34 -5.98 4.21 -14.13
C LEU A 34 -5.90 3.22 -15.30
N PHE A 35 -4.73 2.62 -15.53
CA PHE A 35 -4.57 1.57 -16.52
C PHE A 35 -5.44 0.35 -16.19
N VAL A 36 -5.41 -0.12 -14.95
CA VAL A 36 -6.20 -1.28 -14.48
C VAL A 36 -7.70 -1.01 -14.59
N TYR A 37 -8.17 0.19 -14.22
CA TYR A 37 -9.58 0.56 -14.41
C TYR A 37 -9.98 0.48 -15.86
N LYS A 38 -9.25 1.15 -16.75
CA LYS A 38 -9.58 1.18 -18.17
C LYS A 38 -9.55 -0.20 -18.80
N TYR A 39 -8.57 -1.02 -18.44
CA TYR A 39 -8.45 -2.38 -18.93
C TYR A 39 -9.57 -3.29 -18.39
N THR A 40 -9.82 -3.27 -17.08
CA THR A 40 -10.87 -4.10 -16.46
C THR A 40 -12.26 -3.71 -16.96
N ASP A 41 -12.55 -2.41 -17.06
CA ASP A 41 -13.82 -1.92 -17.60
C ASP A 41 -14.04 -2.41 -19.05
N SER A 42 -12.96 -2.51 -19.86
CA SER A 42 -13.03 -3.04 -21.23
C SER A 42 -13.27 -4.55 -21.33
N LEU A 43 -12.93 -5.31 -20.28
CA LEU A 43 -13.15 -6.76 -20.22
C LEU A 43 -14.57 -7.11 -19.71
N LEU A 44 -15.26 -6.16 -19.09
CA LEU A 44 -16.58 -6.35 -18.48
C LEU A 44 -17.72 -5.82 -19.36
N VAL A 45 -17.49 -5.70 -20.66
CA VAL A 45 -18.50 -5.28 -21.65
C VAL A 45 -19.72 -6.19 -21.56
N GLY A 46 -20.91 -5.58 -21.53
CA GLY A 46 -22.19 -6.28 -21.38
C GLY A 46 -22.76 -6.27 -19.95
N LEU A 47 -21.96 -5.86 -18.96
CA LEU A 47 -22.47 -5.56 -17.62
C LEU A 47 -22.91 -4.11 -17.49
N ASN A 48 -23.76 -3.81 -16.52
CA ASN A 48 -24.16 -2.43 -16.23
C ASN A 48 -23.01 -1.65 -15.57
N SER A 49 -23.03 -0.32 -15.68
CA SER A 49 -21.96 0.57 -15.20
C SER A 49 -21.67 0.43 -13.69
N SER A 50 -22.68 0.16 -12.88
CA SER A 50 -22.54 0.00 -11.43
C SER A 50 -21.80 -1.30 -11.09
N THR A 51 -22.15 -2.40 -11.75
CA THR A 51 -21.46 -3.69 -11.59
C THR A 51 -20.02 -3.61 -12.08
N ILE A 52 -19.77 -2.95 -13.22
CA ILE A 52 -18.40 -2.73 -13.73
C ILE A 52 -17.58 -1.97 -12.70
N THR A 53 -18.11 -0.85 -12.21
CA THR A 53 -17.47 -0.01 -11.20
C THR A 53 -17.12 -0.78 -9.93
N LEU A 54 -18.05 -1.62 -9.44
CA LEU A 54 -17.84 -2.42 -8.25
C LEU A 54 -16.70 -3.43 -8.46
N ILE A 55 -16.73 -4.17 -9.57
CA ILE A 55 -15.73 -5.20 -9.86
C ILE A 55 -14.36 -4.55 -10.11
N SER A 56 -14.27 -3.51 -10.93
CA SER A 56 -12.98 -2.90 -11.27
C SER A 56 -12.37 -2.12 -10.11
N ARG A 57 -13.17 -1.30 -9.42
CA ARG A 57 -12.67 -0.36 -8.40
C ARG A 57 -12.69 -0.90 -6.98
N ALA A 58 -13.73 -1.64 -6.59
CA ALA A 58 -13.76 -2.23 -5.25
C ALA A 58 -12.96 -3.52 -5.20
N VAL A 59 -13.01 -4.38 -6.23
CA VAL A 59 -12.40 -5.71 -6.17
C VAL A 59 -10.99 -5.73 -6.79
N PHE A 60 -10.85 -5.47 -8.09
CA PHE A 60 -9.56 -5.69 -8.78
C PHE A 60 -8.48 -4.67 -8.42
N ALA A 61 -8.80 -3.38 -8.31
CA ALA A 61 -7.79 -2.37 -7.98
C ALA A 61 -7.03 -2.68 -6.70
N PRO A 62 -7.69 -3.01 -5.56
CA PRO A 62 -6.98 -3.41 -4.35
C PRO A 62 -5.92 -4.49 -4.53
N PHE A 63 -6.19 -5.55 -5.30
CA PHE A 63 -5.17 -6.58 -5.55
C PHE A 63 -3.95 -5.99 -6.27
N ILE A 64 -4.18 -5.24 -7.33
CA ILE A 64 -3.07 -4.71 -8.14
C ILE A 64 -2.30 -3.63 -7.39
N GLU A 65 -2.99 -2.73 -6.71
CA GLU A 65 -2.38 -1.61 -5.98
C GLU A 65 -1.61 -2.09 -4.75
N GLU A 66 -2.15 -3.02 -3.97
CA GLU A 66 -1.42 -3.57 -2.84
C GLU A 66 -0.19 -4.36 -3.28
N PHE A 67 -0.28 -5.11 -4.39
CA PHE A 67 0.86 -5.83 -4.94
C PHE A 67 1.94 -4.87 -5.46
N SER A 68 1.54 -3.85 -6.20
CA SER A 68 2.47 -2.94 -6.87
C SER A 68 3.28 -2.11 -5.87
N LYS A 69 2.68 -1.71 -4.75
CA LYS A 69 3.38 -1.02 -3.65
C LYS A 69 4.49 -1.86 -3.01
N VAL A 70 4.37 -3.17 -2.99
CA VAL A 70 5.38 -4.04 -2.37
C VAL A 70 6.27 -4.75 -3.38
N TYR A 71 5.98 -4.65 -4.67
CA TYR A 71 6.77 -5.27 -5.73
C TYR A 71 8.28 -4.94 -5.62
N PRO A 72 8.70 -3.68 -5.38
CA PRO A 72 10.12 -3.34 -5.23
C PRO A 72 10.81 -3.99 -4.02
N LEU A 73 10.04 -4.50 -3.05
CA LEU A 73 10.55 -5.05 -1.78
C LEU A 73 10.86 -6.54 -1.85
N PHE A 74 10.28 -7.29 -2.80
CA PHE A 74 10.46 -8.75 -2.88
C PHE A 74 11.89 -9.19 -3.13
N TYR A 75 12.70 -8.34 -3.79
CA TYR A 75 14.07 -8.67 -4.20
C TYR A 75 15.14 -8.19 -3.23
N ARG A 76 14.76 -7.60 -2.09
CA ARG A 76 15.68 -7.02 -1.11
C ARG A 76 16.13 -8.04 -0.06
N HIS A 77 16.78 -9.11 -0.53
CA HIS A 77 17.48 -10.06 0.32
C HIS A 77 18.72 -9.37 0.92
N GLY A 78 18.83 -9.29 2.24
CA GLY A 78 19.91 -8.57 2.93
C GLY A 78 19.45 -7.39 3.78
N GLU A 79 18.22 -6.92 3.60
CA GLU A 79 17.60 -5.92 4.49
C GLU A 79 17.22 -6.52 5.83
N THR A 80 17.19 -5.70 6.89
CA THR A 80 16.54 -6.12 8.14
C THR A 80 15.01 -6.04 8.02
N GLN A 81 14.29 -6.79 8.85
CA GLN A 81 12.82 -6.68 8.88
C GLN A 81 12.36 -5.25 9.17
N ARG A 82 13.10 -4.52 10.03
CA ARG A 82 12.81 -3.13 10.35
C ARG A 82 13.03 -2.21 9.15
N SER A 83 14.15 -2.37 8.44
CA SER A 83 14.46 -1.59 7.24
C SER A 83 13.41 -1.82 6.14
N LEU A 84 13.13 -3.08 5.81
CA LEU A 84 12.13 -3.42 4.78
C LEU A 84 10.74 -2.84 5.09
N PHE A 85 10.35 -2.92 6.36
CA PHE A 85 9.09 -2.35 6.84
C PHE A 85 9.05 -0.83 6.69
N ASN A 86 10.13 -0.12 7.05
CA ASN A 86 10.22 1.33 6.90
C ASN A 86 10.25 1.76 5.42
N LEU A 87 10.96 1.02 4.56
CA LEU A 87 10.99 1.27 3.12
C LEU A 87 9.59 1.15 2.51
N ALA A 88 8.79 0.18 2.96
CA ALA A 88 7.40 0.03 2.52
C ALA A 88 6.51 1.24 2.86
N ILE A 89 6.74 1.87 4.02
CA ILE A 89 6.04 3.11 4.39
C ILE A 89 6.34 4.19 3.35
N LEU A 90 7.60 4.30 2.90
CA LEU A 90 7.99 5.30 1.91
C LEU A 90 7.34 5.04 0.54
N VAL A 91 7.29 3.78 0.10
CA VAL A 91 6.58 3.42 -1.13
C VAL A 91 5.09 3.79 -1.02
N GLY A 92 4.45 3.39 0.08
CA GLY A 92 3.04 3.71 0.29
C GLY A 92 2.77 5.21 0.45
N LEU A 93 3.71 5.99 0.99
CA LEU A 93 3.60 7.45 1.09
C LEU A 93 3.70 8.12 -0.27
N GLY A 94 4.68 7.71 -1.09
CA GLY A 94 4.78 8.17 -2.48
C GLY A 94 3.51 7.87 -3.26
N PHE A 95 2.95 6.67 -3.06
CA PHE A 95 1.68 6.27 -3.66
C PHE A 95 0.52 7.17 -3.22
N GLY A 96 0.29 7.28 -1.90
CA GLY A 96 -0.82 8.05 -1.36
C GLY A 96 -0.75 9.54 -1.70
N LEU A 97 0.47 10.10 -1.83
CA LEU A 97 0.65 11.49 -2.24
C LEU A 97 0.20 11.73 -3.69
N VAL A 98 0.63 10.88 -4.63
CA VAL A 98 0.23 11.04 -6.04
C VAL A 98 -1.27 10.84 -6.21
N GLU A 99 -1.84 9.88 -5.49
CA GLU A 99 -3.27 9.65 -5.51
C GLU A 99 -4.05 10.84 -4.93
N LEU A 100 -3.61 11.41 -3.80
CA LEU A 100 -4.18 12.63 -3.25
C LEU A 100 -4.16 13.77 -4.28
N LEU A 101 -3.01 14.03 -4.89
CA LEU A 101 -2.85 15.09 -5.89
C LEU A 101 -3.72 14.86 -7.12
N THR A 102 -3.80 13.62 -7.61
CA THR A 102 -4.65 13.30 -8.77
C THR A 102 -6.11 13.56 -8.45
N TYR A 103 -6.62 13.03 -7.34
CA TYR A 103 -8.04 13.18 -7.01
C TYR A 103 -8.41 14.63 -6.71
N VAL A 104 -7.54 15.37 -6.01
CA VAL A 104 -7.82 16.77 -5.64
C VAL A 104 -7.63 17.72 -6.82
N SER A 105 -6.50 17.62 -7.54
CA SER A 105 -6.14 18.59 -8.58
C SER A 105 -6.70 18.27 -9.96
N VAL A 106 -6.92 16.99 -10.29
CA VAL A 106 -7.42 16.56 -11.60
C VAL A 106 -8.91 16.25 -11.56
N LEU A 107 -9.37 15.56 -10.51
CA LEU A 107 -10.77 15.13 -10.38
C LEU A 107 -11.62 16.07 -9.52
N ASN A 108 -11.06 17.16 -9.00
CA ASN A 108 -11.72 18.16 -8.16
C ASN A 108 -12.44 17.57 -6.93
N VAL A 109 -11.94 16.46 -6.39
CA VAL A 109 -12.49 15.86 -5.17
C VAL A 109 -12.03 16.68 -3.96
N PRO A 110 -12.92 17.06 -3.03
CA PRO A 110 -12.53 17.79 -1.84
C PRO A 110 -11.49 17.03 -1.03
N ILE A 111 -10.41 17.73 -0.63
CA ILE A 111 -9.22 17.14 0.01
C ILE A 111 -9.55 16.28 1.22
N ILE A 112 -10.57 16.66 2.01
CA ILE A 112 -10.95 15.95 3.23
C ILE A 112 -11.32 14.48 2.98
N TYR A 113 -11.90 14.16 1.82
CA TYR A 113 -12.27 12.78 1.46
C TYR A 113 -11.09 11.92 1.02
N ARG A 114 -9.90 12.53 0.86
CA ARG A 114 -8.69 11.86 0.35
C ARG A 114 -7.56 11.82 1.39
N LEU A 115 -7.67 12.59 2.47
CA LEU A 115 -6.68 12.63 3.54
C LEU A 115 -6.48 11.27 4.24
N SER A 116 -7.54 10.49 4.43
CA SER A 116 -7.44 9.14 4.99
C SER A 116 -6.54 8.22 4.15
N GLY A 117 -6.58 8.38 2.82
CA GLY A 117 -5.71 7.68 1.88
C GLY A 117 -4.22 7.87 2.21
N LEU A 118 -3.82 9.11 2.53
CA LEU A 118 -2.42 9.44 2.85
C LEU A 118 -1.85 8.63 4.04
N PHE A 119 -2.71 8.18 4.95
CA PHE A 119 -2.34 7.30 6.06
C PHE A 119 -2.55 5.82 5.74
N PHE A 120 -3.58 5.52 4.95
CA PHE A 120 -3.92 4.16 4.55
C PHE A 120 -2.80 3.52 3.72
N HIS A 121 -2.34 4.14 2.63
CA HIS A 121 -1.37 3.52 1.70
C HIS A 121 -0.02 3.17 2.35
N PRO A 122 0.62 4.05 3.15
CA PRO A 122 1.83 3.69 3.89
C PRO A 122 1.59 2.52 4.87
N ALA A 123 0.47 2.54 5.59
CA ALA A 123 0.15 1.52 6.58
C ALA A 123 -0.11 0.15 5.93
N SER A 124 -0.90 0.09 4.86
CA SER A 124 -1.22 -1.16 4.15
C SER A 124 0.00 -1.75 3.42
N ALA A 125 0.84 -0.89 2.82
CA ALA A 125 2.12 -1.33 2.24
C ALA A 125 3.03 -1.96 3.31
N ALA A 126 3.14 -1.33 4.48
CA ALA A 126 3.93 -1.84 5.59
C ALA A 126 3.37 -3.13 6.21
N VAL A 127 2.03 -3.29 6.28
CA VAL A 127 1.39 -4.55 6.68
C VAL A 127 1.84 -5.68 5.75
N THR A 128 1.75 -5.48 4.42
CA THR A 128 2.20 -6.49 3.44
C THR A 128 3.70 -6.76 3.54
N ALA A 129 4.52 -5.71 3.71
CA ALA A 129 5.97 -5.83 3.86
C ALA A 129 6.37 -6.59 5.13
N TYR A 130 5.59 -6.52 6.21
CA TYR A 130 5.80 -7.37 7.38
C TYR A 130 5.67 -8.85 7.01
N GLY A 131 4.66 -9.21 6.21
CA GLY A 131 4.51 -10.56 5.68
C GLY A 131 5.72 -11.00 4.85
N ILE A 132 6.23 -10.14 3.95
CA ILE A 132 7.45 -10.40 3.18
C ILE A 132 8.65 -10.64 4.13
N ALA A 133 8.85 -9.73 5.09
CA ALA A 133 9.95 -9.78 6.06
C ALA A 133 9.92 -11.01 7.00
N THR A 134 8.74 -11.60 7.18
CA THR A 134 8.51 -12.79 8.02
C THR A 134 8.27 -14.07 7.21
N LYS A 135 8.44 -14.02 5.88
CA LYS A 135 8.25 -15.16 4.96
C LYS A 135 6.82 -15.71 4.97
N GLN A 136 5.85 -14.85 5.25
CA GLN A 136 4.42 -15.12 5.17
C GLN A 136 3.73 -14.02 4.37
N PRO A 137 4.07 -13.80 3.08
CA PRO A 137 3.55 -12.66 2.34
C PRO A 137 2.02 -12.73 2.13
N ILE A 138 1.48 -13.92 1.86
CA ILE A 138 0.08 -14.09 1.44
C ILE A 138 -0.93 -13.61 2.50
N PRO A 139 -0.88 -14.03 3.78
CA PRO A 139 -1.87 -13.58 4.76
C PRO A 139 -1.89 -12.06 4.94
N PHE A 140 -0.72 -11.43 5.00
CA PHE A 140 -0.62 -10.00 5.22
C PHE A 140 -1.00 -9.18 3.98
N TYR A 141 -0.64 -9.67 2.80
CA TYR A 141 -1.14 -9.13 1.53
C TYR A 141 -2.67 -9.16 1.47
N LEU A 142 -3.29 -10.30 1.80
CA LEU A 142 -4.75 -10.42 1.78
C LEU A 142 -5.43 -9.53 2.83
N ILE A 143 -4.80 -9.29 3.99
CA ILE A 143 -5.29 -8.31 4.97
C ILE A 143 -5.29 -6.90 4.36
N ALA A 144 -4.19 -6.49 3.72
CA ALA A 144 -4.08 -5.19 3.08
C ALA A 144 -5.12 -5.02 1.95
N VAL A 145 -5.24 -6.03 1.08
CA VAL A 145 -6.23 -6.07 -0.01
C VAL A 145 -7.65 -6.00 0.55
N PHE A 146 -7.96 -6.76 1.61
CA PHE A 146 -9.28 -6.75 2.23
C PHE A 146 -9.63 -5.37 2.79
N LEU A 147 -8.72 -4.74 3.55
CA LEU A 147 -8.97 -3.40 4.10
C LEU A 147 -9.17 -2.37 2.98
N HIS A 148 -8.40 -2.48 1.89
CA HIS A 148 -8.52 -1.60 0.74
C HIS A 148 -9.86 -1.84 0.00
N PHE A 149 -10.22 -3.09 -0.25
CA PHE A 149 -11.54 -3.48 -0.77
C PHE A 149 -12.66 -2.87 0.07
N VAL A 150 -12.60 -2.99 1.40
CA VAL A 150 -13.64 -2.42 2.29
C VAL A 150 -13.72 -0.90 2.14
N ASN A 151 -12.59 -0.20 2.11
CA ASN A 151 -12.58 1.25 1.90
C ASN A 151 -13.24 1.64 0.56
N ASN A 152 -12.85 0.96 -0.53
CA ASN A 152 -13.36 1.27 -1.87
C ASN A 152 -14.84 0.89 -2.01
N TYR A 153 -15.23 -0.27 -1.48
CA TYR A 153 -16.62 -0.71 -1.46
C TYR A 153 -17.51 0.32 -0.74
N LEU A 154 -17.14 0.72 0.48
CA LEU A 154 -17.91 1.69 1.26
C LEU A 154 -17.99 3.05 0.57
N ALA A 155 -16.90 3.51 -0.06
CA ALA A 155 -16.89 4.74 -0.83
C ALA A 155 -17.84 4.71 -2.06
N LEU A 156 -18.10 3.52 -2.61
CA LEU A 156 -18.97 3.36 -3.79
C LEU A 156 -20.44 3.12 -3.44
N VAL A 157 -20.74 2.39 -2.36
CA VAL A 157 -22.13 1.98 -2.04
C VAL A 157 -22.86 2.95 -1.12
N LEU A 158 -22.13 3.67 -0.26
CA LEU A 158 -22.74 4.67 0.62
C LEU A 158 -23.03 5.93 -0.18
N THR A 159 -24.18 6.56 0.03
CA THR A 159 -24.54 7.81 -0.67
C THR A 159 -24.33 9.06 0.19
N ASP A 160 -24.33 8.89 1.51
CA ASP A 160 -24.08 9.98 2.45
C ASP A 160 -22.56 10.23 2.58
N LEU A 161 -22.13 11.43 2.20
CA LEU A 161 -20.71 11.81 2.19
C LEU A 161 -20.10 11.86 3.60
N THR A 162 -20.89 12.18 4.63
CA THR A 162 -20.42 12.19 6.01
C THR A 162 -20.15 10.78 6.49
N ILE A 163 -21.07 9.85 6.20
CA ILE A 163 -20.90 8.44 6.55
C ILE A 163 -19.71 7.85 5.76
N GLN A 164 -19.58 8.15 4.46
CA GLN A 164 -18.41 7.73 3.67
C GLN A 164 -17.09 8.18 4.30
N LEU A 165 -16.99 9.46 4.69
CA LEU A 165 -15.79 10.00 5.32
C LEU A 165 -15.47 9.28 6.64
N LEU A 166 -16.47 9.10 7.51
CA LEU A 166 -16.30 8.39 8.78
C LEU A 166 -15.85 6.94 8.56
N CYS A 167 -16.44 6.24 7.59
CA CYS A 167 -16.04 4.88 7.22
C CYS A 167 -14.59 4.84 6.72
N SER A 168 -14.17 5.78 5.86
CA SER A 168 -12.80 5.82 5.36
C SER A 168 -11.78 6.12 6.48
N ILE A 169 -12.11 7.04 7.39
CA ILE A 169 -11.29 7.30 8.59
C ILE A 169 -11.19 6.06 9.46
N PHE A 170 -12.29 5.34 9.66
CA PHE A 170 -12.32 4.11 10.46
C PHE A 170 -11.43 3.03 9.86
N VAL A 171 -11.54 2.76 8.55
CA VAL A 171 -10.71 1.77 7.86
C VAL A 171 -9.23 2.16 7.90
N ALA A 172 -8.91 3.43 7.64
CA ALA A 172 -7.54 3.93 7.77
C ALA A 172 -7.01 3.76 9.20
N SER A 173 -7.82 4.04 10.22
CA SER A 173 -7.45 3.92 11.63
C SER A 173 -7.14 2.48 12.02
N ILE A 174 -7.97 1.51 11.59
CA ILE A 174 -7.69 0.07 11.81
C ILE A 174 -6.39 -0.35 11.11
N THR A 175 -6.17 0.14 9.88
CA THR A 175 -4.98 -0.18 9.10
C THR A 175 -3.73 0.36 9.80
N VAL A 176 -3.76 1.62 10.25
CA VAL A 176 -2.68 2.26 11.03
C VAL A 176 -2.46 1.56 12.37
N PHE A 177 -3.52 1.16 13.07
CA PHE A 177 -3.39 0.39 14.31
C PHE A 177 -2.71 -0.95 14.07
N THR A 178 -3.11 -1.68 13.02
CA THR A 178 -2.50 -2.95 12.62
C THR A 178 -1.02 -2.76 12.27
N PHE A 179 -0.72 -1.75 11.46
CA PHE A 179 0.63 -1.30 11.14
C PHE A 179 1.47 -1.07 12.42
N TRP A 180 0.94 -0.34 13.40
CA TRP A 180 1.66 -0.02 14.63
C TRP A 180 1.99 -1.27 15.45
N GLN A 181 1.03 -2.20 15.57
CA GLN A 181 1.23 -3.48 16.24
C GLN A 181 2.32 -4.31 15.56
N LEU A 182 2.32 -4.38 14.23
CA LEU A 182 3.33 -5.11 13.46
C LEU A 182 4.71 -4.45 13.51
N ARG A 183 4.76 -3.11 13.48
CA ARG A 183 6.00 -2.35 13.64
C ARG A 183 6.71 -2.76 14.92
N ASN A 184 5.99 -2.85 16.05
CA ASN A 184 6.58 -3.23 17.33
C ASN A 184 7.13 -4.67 17.35
N ARG A 185 6.72 -5.52 16.41
CA ARG A 185 7.18 -6.92 16.27
C ARG A 185 8.36 -7.08 15.31
N THR A 186 8.69 -6.08 14.49
CA THR A 186 9.85 -6.14 13.58
C THR A 186 11.18 -6.12 14.36
N LYS A 187 12.18 -6.83 13.84
CA LYS A 187 13.50 -6.98 14.47
C LYS A 187 14.62 -6.52 13.53
N GLU A 188 15.79 -6.22 14.08
CA GLU A 188 17.03 -6.08 13.30
C GLU A 188 17.57 -7.45 12.88
N LYS A 189 16.73 -8.22 12.18
CA LYS A 189 17.03 -9.55 11.66
C LYS A 189 17.04 -9.47 10.14
N ILE A 190 18.11 -9.96 9.51
CA ILE A 190 18.21 -10.02 8.05
C ILE A 190 17.09 -10.90 7.48
N VAL A 191 16.46 -10.41 6.42
CA VAL A 191 15.54 -11.15 5.57
C VAL A 191 16.38 -11.94 4.56
N ILE A 192 16.44 -13.26 4.75
CA ILE A 192 17.10 -14.22 3.84
C ILE A 192 16.02 -14.88 3.01
#